data_AF-A0A524NTN3-F1
#
_entry.id   AF-A0A524NTN3-F1
#
_cell.length_a   1.000
_cell.length_b   1.000
_cell.length_c   1.000
_cell.angle_alpha   90.00
_cell.angle_beta   90.00
_cell.angle_gamma   90.00
#
_symmetry.space_group_name_H-M   'P 1'
#
loop_
_entity.id
_entity.type
_entity.pdbx_description
1 polymer ?
#
loop_
_entity_poly.entity_id
_entity_poly.type
_entity_poly.pdbx_seq_one_letter_code
_entity_poly.pdbx_strand_id
1 'polypeptide(L)'
;MKYIRLLSRIILGMVFIFSGFVKAVDPLGSAYKFADYFAAFRLGFLEFLALPMGVLLSAFELVLGIILILGYRKRVIFAVTLWFMVFFTVLTFILALFNPVSDCGCFGDALILTNWQTFYKNVVLMVFVLILWVARKKESDSGPVVGEWVVIGGLYVMASLFSFWNYRHLPLIDFRPYDVGTVISEKMNVPEGMPVDEYKTSLVYKN
;
A
#
# COMPACT_ATOMS: atom_id res chain seq x y z
N MET A 1 25.98 14.50 -3.85
CA MET A 1 25.22 13.65 -4.82
C MET A 1 25.17 12.16 -4.45
N LYS A 2 26.28 11.48 -4.09
CA LYS A 2 26.23 10.04 -3.74
C LYS A 2 25.42 9.76 -2.45
N TYR A 3 25.65 10.53 -1.40
CA TYR A 3 24.92 10.41 -0.13
C TYR A 3 23.42 10.71 -0.26
N ILE A 4 23.05 11.78 -0.97
CA ILE A 4 21.64 12.13 -1.21
C ILE A 4 20.91 10.98 -1.89
N ARG A 5 21.50 10.35 -2.92
CA ARG A 5 20.90 9.20 -3.61
C ARG A 5 20.77 7.98 -2.71
N LEU A 6 21.77 7.71 -1.88
CA LEU A 6 21.71 6.61 -0.92
C LEU A 6 20.59 6.84 0.09
N LEU A 7 20.49 8.06 0.63
CA LEU A 7 19.44 8.45 1.56
C LEU A 7 18.04 8.33 0.92
N SER A 8 17.86 8.87 -0.30
CA SER A 8 16.59 8.74 -1.04
C SER A 8 16.19 7.28 -1.24
N ARG A 9 17.13 6.39 -1.59
CA ARG A 9 16.88 4.95 -1.76
C ARG A 9 16.49 4.28 -0.46
N ILE A 10 17.18 4.60 0.63
CA ILE A 10 16.91 4.03 1.94
C ILE A 10 15.53 4.47 2.42
N ILE A 11 15.20 5.76 2.33
CA ILE A 11 13.90 6.30 2.75
C ILE A 11 12.77 5.64 1.94
N LEU A 12 12.86 5.66 0.61
CA LEU A 12 11.84 5.04 -0.25
C LEU A 12 11.73 3.54 -0.01
N GLY A 13 12.87 2.87 0.13
CA GLY A 13 12.93 1.44 0.41
C GLY A 13 12.26 1.07 1.73
N MET A 14 12.55 1.80 2.81
CA MET A 14 11.91 1.57 4.11
C MET A 14 10.40 1.79 4.06
N VAL A 15 9.93 2.86 3.42
CA VAL A 15 8.49 3.15 3.30
C VAL A 15 7.76 2.05 2.54
N PHE A 16 8.34 1.56 1.45
CA PHE A 16 7.74 0.47 0.67
C PHE A 16 7.82 -0.88 1.37
N ILE A 17 8.92 -1.17 2.09
CA ILE A 17 9.02 -2.37 2.93
C ILE A 17 7.93 -2.35 4.00
N PHE A 18 7.77 -1.24 4.71
CA PHE A 18 6.75 -1.11 5.75
C PHE A 18 5.33 -1.26 5.18
N SER A 19 5.04 -0.54 4.09
CA SER A 19 3.75 -0.60 3.38
C SER A 19 3.42 -2.02 2.87
N GLY A 20 4.36 -2.66 2.18
CA GLY A 20 4.18 -4.01 1.66
C GLY A 20 4.10 -5.07 2.76
N PHE A 21 4.88 -4.93 3.83
CA PHE A 21 4.86 -5.85 4.96
C PHE A 21 3.52 -5.84 5.69
N VAL A 22 2.97 -4.67 6.02
CA VAL A 22 1.67 -4.59 6.70
C VAL A 22 0.56 -5.21 5.85
N LYS A 23 0.53 -4.91 4.55
CA LYS A 23 -0.42 -5.52 3.61
C LYS A 23 -0.21 -7.03 3.46
N ALA A 24 1.03 -7.50 3.59
CA ALA A 24 1.35 -8.91 3.50
C ALA A 24 0.93 -9.68 4.76
N VAL A 25 0.91 -9.03 5.93
CA VAL A 25 0.38 -9.60 7.18
C VAL A 25 -1.14 -9.68 7.15
N ASP A 26 -1.83 -8.68 6.59
CA ASP A 26 -3.29 -8.72 6.41
C ASP A 26 -3.71 -8.64 4.92
N PRO A 27 -3.72 -9.78 4.21
CA PRO A 27 -4.16 -9.84 2.82
C PRO A 27 -5.67 -9.62 2.66
N LEU A 28 -6.48 -9.87 3.70
CA LEU A 28 -7.92 -9.66 3.65
C LEU A 28 -8.28 -8.18 3.72
N GLY A 29 -7.64 -7.41 4.61
CA GLY A 29 -7.77 -5.95 4.64
C GLY A 29 -7.45 -5.32 3.29
N SER A 30 -6.39 -5.80 2.63
CA SER A 30 -6.04 -5.36 1.26
C SER A 30 -7.13 -5.74 0.24
N ALA A 31 -7.70 -6.94 0.33
CA ALA A 31 -8.78 -7.39 -0.55
C ALA A 31 -10.05 -6.54 -0.41
N TYR A 32 -10.45 -6.19 0.82
CA TYR A 32 -11.61 -5.32 1.04
C TYR A 32 -11.42 -3.94 0.43
N LYS A 33 -10.24 -3.34 0.58
CA LYS A 33 -9.94 -2.05 -0.08
C LYS A 33 -10.02 -2.15 -1.60
N PHE A 34 -9.52 -3.24 -2.20
CA PHE A 34 -9.71 -3.47 -3.64
C PHE A 34 -11.17 -3.63 -4.05
N ALA A 35 -11.98 -4.32 -3.24
CA ALA A 35 -13.42 -4.43 -3.47
C ALA A 35 -14.11 -3.05 -3.40
N ASP A 36 -13.76 -2.20 -2.43
CA ASP A 36 -14.28 -0.83 -2.32
C ASP A 36 -13.92 0.01 -3.56
N TYR A 37 -12.69 -0.11 -4.06
CA TYR A 37 -12.30 0.54 -5.31
C TYR A 37 -13.13 0.03 -6.49
N PHE A 38 -13.29 -1.28 -6.64
CA PHE A 38 -14.08 -1.85 -7.73
C PHE A 38 -15.55 -1.43 -7.64
N ALA A 39 -16.13 -1.36 -6.45
CA ALA A 39 -17.49 -0.85 -6.24
C ALA A 39 -17.59 0.64 -6.63
N ALA A 40 -16.66 1.47 -6.17
CA ALA A 40 -16.59 2.89 -6.49
C ALA A 40 -16.47 3.16 -8.01
N PHE A 41 -15.67 2.36 -8.71
CA PHE A 41 -15.47 2.47 -10.16
C PHE A 41 -16.53 1.69 -10.99
N ARG A 42 -17.57 1.13 -10.35
CA ARG A 42 -18.63 0.31 -10.98
C ARG A 42 -18.11 -0.94 -11.72
N LEU A 43 -17.02 -1.52 -11.23
CA LEU A 43 -16.35 -2.72 -11.73
C LEU A 43 -16.56 -3.93 -10.80
N GLY A 44 -17.73 -4.07 -10.18
CA GLY A 44 -18.02 -5.14 -9.21
C GLY A 44 -17.80 -6.57 -9.75
N PHE A 45 -17.82 -6.77 -11.06
CA PHE A 45 -17.51 -8.07 -11.67
C PHE A 45 -16.05 -8.54 -11.43
N LEU A 46 -15.13 -7.65 -11.03
CA LEU A 46 -13.73 -7.95 -10.74
C LEU A 46 -13.47 -8.28 -9.26
N GLU A 47 -14.49 -8.34 -8.41
CA GLU A 47 -14.32 -8.56 -6.97
C GLU A 47 -13.59 -9.88 -6.65
N PHE A 48 -13.76 -10.92 -7.47
CA PHE A 48 -13.02 -12.19 -7.34
C PHE A 48 -11.50 -12.02 -7.50
N LEU A 49 -11.04 -10.95 -8.15
CA LEU A 49 -9.62 -10.61 -8.31
C LEU A 49 -9.07 -9.76 -7.17
N ALA A 50 -9.91 -9.26 -6.25
CA ALA A 50 -9.46 -8.36 -5.19
C ALA A 50 -8.41 -9.01 -4.29
N LEU A 51 -8.62 -10.26 -3.88
CA LEU A 51 -7.68 -11.01 -3.04
C LEU A 51 -6.35 -11.31 -3.75
N PRO A 52 -6.32 -11.90 -4.96
CA PRO A 52 -5.05 -12.13 -5.65
C PRO A 52 -4.35 -10.81 -5.99
N MET A 53 -5.06 -9.74 -6.36
CA MET A 53 -4.45 -8.41 -6.57
C MET A 53 -3.83 -7.85 -5.29
N GLY A 54 -4.52 -8.00 -4.15
CA GLY A 54 -4.01 -7.63 -2.82
C GLY A 54 -2.66 -8.29 -2.51
N VAL A 55 -2.58 -9.61 -2.67
CA VAL A 55 -1.37 -10.39 -2.42
C VAL A 55 -0.24 -10.06 -3.41
N LEU A 56 -0.57 -9.90 -4.69
CA LEU A 56 0.43 -9.60 -5.71
C LEU A 56 1.00 -8.18 -5.55
N LEU A 57 0.16 -7.20 -5.18
CA LEU A 57 0.58 -5.83 -4.94
C LEU A 57 1.43 -5.72 -3.66
N SER A 58 1.03 -6.38 -2.57
CA SER A 58 1.79 -6.36 -1.31
C SER A 58 3.19 -6.97 -1.49
N ALA A 59 3.28 -8.12 -2.17
CA ALA A 59 4.55 -8.74 -2.53
C ALA A 59 5.39 -7.83 -3.43
N PHE A 60 4.77 -7.17 -4.41
CA PHE A 60 5.46 -6.24 -5.30
C PHE A 60 6.05 -5.06 -4.55
N GLU A 61 5.29 -4.40 -3.67
CA GLU A 61 5.76 -3.27 -2.86
C GLU A 61 6.91 -3.67 -1.94
N LEU A 62 6.77 -4.78 -1.24
CA LEU A 62 7.78 -5.29 -0.31
C LEU A 62 9.10 -5.58 -1.04
N VAL A 63 9.02 -6.28 -2.17
CA VAL A 63 10.18 -6.63 -2.99
C VAL A 63 10.83 -5.39 -3.61
N LEU A 64 10.02 -4.47 -4.15
CA LEU A 64 10.52 -3.21 -4.71
C LEU A 64 11.29 -2.40 -3.65
N GLY A 65 10.78 -2.36 -2.42
CA GLY A 65 11.45 -1.74 -1.28
C GLY A 65 12.80 -2.38 -0.92
N ILE A 66 12.84 -3.71 -0.82
CA ILE A 66 14.09 -4.46 -0.55
C ILE A 66 15.13 -4.22 -1.64
N ILE A 67 14.74 -4.30 -2.91
CA ILE A 67 15.65 -4.12 -4.04
C ILE A 67 16.17 -2.68 -4.11
N LEU A 68 15.34 -1.69 -3.78
CA LEU A 68 15.78 -0.29 -3.70
C LEU A 68 16.91 -0.11 -2.69
N ILE A 69 16.88 -0.83 -1.57
CA ILE A 69 17.95 -0.81 -0.55
C ILE A 69 19.18 -1.59 -1.03
N LEU A 70 19.01 -2.81 -1.55
CA LEU A 70 20.11 -3.64 -2.06
C LEU A 70 20.82 -3.00 -3.27
N GLY A 71 20.07 -2.28 -4.10
CA GLY A 71 20.62 -1.57 -5.26
C GLY A 71 20.89 -2.46 -6.46
N TYR A 72 20.12 -3.53 -6.63
CA TYR A 72 20.16 -4.34 -7.85
C TYR A 72 19.43 -3.63 -8.98
N ARG A 73 19.90 -3.83 -10.22
CA ARG A 73 19.32 -3.26 -11.45
C ARG A 73 18.75 -1.84 -11.32
N LYS A 74 19.55 -0.91 -10.84
CA LYS A 74 19.12 0.44 -10.44
C LYS A 74 18.38 1.15 -11.56
N ARG A 75 18.83 0.97 -12.81
CA ARG A 75 18.20 1.59 -13.98
C ARG A 75 16.75 1.13 -14.19
N VAL A 76 16.49 -0.17 -14.02
CA VAL A 76 15.15 -0.75 -14.18
C VAL A 76 14.30 -0.43 -12.95
N ILE A 77 14.85 -0.62 -11.75
CA ILE A 77 14.10 -0.46 -10.50
C ILE A 77 13.69 0.99 -10.27
N PHE A 78 14.55 1.98 -10.59
CA PHE A 78 14.15 3.38 -10.52
C PHE A 78 13.05 3.72 -11.54
N ALA A 79 13.03 3.04 -12.69
CA ALA A 79 11.99 3.22 -13.69
C ALA A 79 10.65 2.66 -13.24
N VAL A 80 10.67 1.43 -12.74
CA VAL A 80 9.50 0.76 -12.18
C VAL A 80 8.95 1.56 -10.98
N THR A 81 9.83 2.01 -10.08
CA THR A 81 9.46 2.84 -8.92
C THR A 81 8.79 4.15 -9.34
N LEU A 82 9.30 4.82 -10.39
CA LEU A 82 8.69 6.02 -10.92
C LEU A 82 7.29 5.74 -11.45
N TRP A 83 7.15 4.73 -12.31
CA TRP A 83 5.86 4.39 -12.90
C TRP A 83 4.82 4.04 -11.82
N PHE A 84 5.25 3.23 -10.85
CA PHE A 84 4.45 2.85 -9.69
C PHE A 84 3.99 4.07 -8.88
N MET A 85 4.90 4.97 -8.54
CA MET A 85 4.57 6.18 -7.78
C MET A 85 3.71 7.16 -8.56
N VAL A 86 3.90 7.29 -9.88
CA VAL A 86 3.04 8.13 -10.73
C VAL A 86 1.62 7.58 -10.73
N PHE A 87 1.45 6.27 -10.89
CA PHE A 87 0.14 5.62 -10.84
C PHE A 87 -0.56 5.88 -9.50
N PHE A 88 0.10 5.63 -8.37
CA PHE A 88 -0.47 5.87 -7.04
C PHE A 88 -0.72 7.36 -6.76
N THR A 89 0.12 8.26 -7.26
CA THR A 89 -0.09 9.71 -7.08
C THR A 89 -1.33 10.19 -7.83
N VAL A 90 -1.55 9.71 -9.06
CA VAL A 90 -2.77 10.04 -9.83
C VAL A 90 -4.00 9.44 -9.16
N LEU A 91 -3.93 8.17 -8.76
CA LEU A 91 -5.02 7.51 -8.04
C LEU A 91 -5.38 8.28 -6.76
N THR A 92 -4.40 8.57 -5.90
CA THR A 92 -4.64 9.31 -4.65
C THR A 92 -5.12 10.74 -4.86
N PHE A 93 -4.74 11.39 -5.96
CA PHE A 93 -5.30 12.69 -6.33
C PHE A 93 -6.80 12.60 -6.66
N ILE A 94 -7.20 11.59 -7.43
CA ILE A 94 -8.62 11.34 -7.73
C ILE A 94 -9.40 11.08 -6.42
N LEU A 95 -8.83 10.29 -5.51
CA LEU A 95 -9.45 10.02 -4.22
C LEU A 95 -9.59 11.28 -3.35
N ALA A 96 -8.59 12.15 -3.34
CA ALA A 96 -8.63 13.39 -2.58
C ALA A 96 -9.72 14.37 -3.08
N LEU A 97 -10.01 14.36 -4.39
CA LEU A 97 -11.03 15.22 -4.99
C LEU A 97 -12.46 14.66 -4.83
N PHE A 98 -12.66 13.38 -5.11
CA PHE A 98 -14.00 12.80 -5.20
C PHE A 98 -14.42 12.05 -3.93
N ASN A 99 -13.50 11.79 -3.00
CA ASN A 99 -13.67 10.97 -1.79
C ASN A 99 -14.61 9.76 -1.98
N PRO A 100 -14.36 8.91 -3.00
CA PRO A 100 -15.24 7.78 -3.28
C PRO A 100 -15.06 6.62 -2.29
N VAL A 101 -13.93 6.60 -1.55
CA VAL A 101 -13.62 5.63 -0.50
C VAL A 101 -13.06 6.37 0.72
N SER A 102 -13.27 5.80 1.91
CA SER A 102 -12.87 6.41 3.18
C SER A 102 -11.35 6.62 3.27
N ASP A 103 -10.57 5.64 2.84
CA ASP A 103 -9.10 5.63 2.98
C ASP A 103 -8.43 4.90 1.83
N CYS A 104 -7.20 5.33 1.47
CA CYS A 104 -6.47 4.77 0.35
C CYS A 104 -5.96 3.32 0.59
N GLY A 105 -5.83 2.89 1.85
CA GLY A 105 -5.33 1.56 2.22
C GLY A 105 -3.83 1.33 1.97
N CYS A 106 -3.04 2.38 1.67
CA CYS A 106 -1.62 2.23 1.36
C CYS A 106 -0.78 1.60 2.49
N PHE A 107 -1.14 1.76 3.75
CA PHE A 107 -0.42 1.14 4.88
C PHE A 107 -1.26 0.08 5.59
N GLY A 108 -2.28 -0.47 4.91
CA GLY A 108 -3.26 -1.35 5.54
C GLY A 108 -3.94 -0.70 6.74
N ASP A 109 -4.33 -1.52 7.71
CA ASP A 109 -5.02 -1.07 8.92
C ASP A 109 -4.06 -0.56 10.00
N ALA A 110 -2.75 -0.67 9.80
CA ALA A 110 -1.77 -0.18 10.77
C ALA A 110 -1.70 1.36 10.84
N LEU A 111 -1.95 2.05 9.72
CA LEU A 111 -1.95 3.52 9.65
C LEU A 111 -3.05 4.02 8.70
N ILE A 112 -4.17 4.44 9.30
CA ILE A 112 -5.27 5.08 8.61
C ILE A 112 -4.92 6.55 8.39
N LEU A 113 -4.72 6.94 7.13
CA LEU A 113 -4.40 8.31 6.71
C LEU A 113 -5.54 8.85 5.86
N THR A 114 -5.85 10.14 6.05
CA THR A 114 -6.86 10.79 5.20
C THR A 114 -6.39 10.84 3.74
N ASN A 115 -7.35 10.94 2.81
CA ASN A 115 -7.05 10.98 1.37
C ASN A 115 -6.07 12.11 1.01
N TRP A 116 -6.23 13.29 1.61
CA TRP A 116 -5.31 14.42 1.44
C TRP A 116 -3.92 14.17 2.02
N GLN A 117 -3.83 13.60 3.23
CA GLN A 117 -2.53 13.24 3.83
C GLN A 117 -1.78 12.22 2.97
N THR A 118 -2.49 11.22 2.43
CA THR A 118 -1.89 10.21 1.56
C THR A 118 -1.39 10.82 0.26
N PHE A 119 -2.14 11.75 -0.34
CA PHE A 119 -1.69 12.48 -1.53
C PHE A 119 -0.43 13.29 -1.25
N TYR A 120 -0.40 14.10 -0.18
CA TYR A 120 0.79 14.88 0.18
C TYR A 120 2.00 14.00 0.44
N LYS A 121 1.83 12.88 1.15
CA LYS A 121 2.90 11.88 1.34
C LYS A 121 3.44 11.40 0.00
N ASN A 122 2.57 11.03 -0.94
CA ASN A 122 2.99 10.56 -2.26
C ASN A 122 3.73 11.65 -3.06
N VAL A 123 3.31 12.91 -2.97
CA VAL A 123 4.00 14.06 -3.57
C VAL A 123 5.41 14.24 -2.99
N VAL A 124 5.56 14.15 -1.67
CA VAL A 124 6.88 14.22 -1.01
C VAL A 124 7.78 13.06 -1.45
N LEU A 125 7.25 11.83 -1.47
CA LEU A 125 7.98 10.65 -1.93
C LEU A 125 8.37 10.76 -3.42
N MET A 126 7.53 11.37 -4.25
CA MET A 126 7.82 11.61 -5.66
C MET A 126 9.10 12.43 -5.86
N VAL A 127 9.40 13.40 -5.00
CA VAL A 127 10.64 14.19 -5.07
C VAL A 127 11.87 13.28 -4.95
N PHE A 128 11.86 12.34 -4.01
CA PHE A 128 12.96 11.39 -3.84
C PHE A 128 13.09 10.46 -5.06
N VAL A 129 11.97 10.04 -5.64
CA VAL A 129 11.96 9.19 -6.85
C VAL A 129 12.53 9.91 -8.05
N LEU A 130 12.19 11.19 -8.25
CA LEU A 130 12.72 12.00 -9.34
C LEU A 130 14.24 12.18 -9.23
N ILE A 131 14.77 12.36 -8.01
CA ILE A 131 16.21 12.41 -7.76
C ILE A 131 16.89 11.11 -8.22
N LEU A 132 16.30 9.94 -7.91
CA LEU A 132 16.83 8.65 -8.33
C LEU A 132 16.73 8.44 -9.84
N TRP A 133 15.63 8.85 -10.45
CA TRP A 133 15.43 8.74 -11.90
C TRP A 133 16.43 9.58 -12.69
N VAL A 134 16.70 10.82 -12.29
CA VAL A 134 17.72 11.66 -12.96
C VAL A 134 19.11 11.03 -12.79
N ALA A 135 19.39 10.45 -11.63
CA ALA A 135 20.65 9.78 -11.35
C ALA A 135 20.86 8.45 -12.07
N ARG A 136 19.79 7.84 -12.62
CA ARG A 136 19.84 6.48 -13.22
C ARG A 136 20.89 6.32 -14.32
N LYS A 137 21.15 7.37 -15.11
CA LYS A 137 22.10 7.32 -16.24
C LYS A 137 23.55 7.24 -15.78
N LYS A 138 23.85 7.64 -14.54
CA LYS A 138 25.20 7.63 -13.95
C LYS A 138 25.49 6.36 -13.16
N GLU A 139 24.49 5.53 -12.92
CA GLU A 139 24.62 4.27 -12.19
C GLU A 139 24.82 3.15 -13.22
N SER A 140 25.98 2.51 -13.21
CA SER A 140 26.18 1.26 -13.95
C SER A 140 25.67 0.09 -13.10
N ASP A 141 24.95 -0.83 -13.74
CA ASP A 141 24.66 -2.13 -13.14
C ASP A 141 25.94 -2.97 -13.27
N SER A 142 26.48 -3.48 -12.16
CA SER A 142 27.75 -4.23 -12.15
C SER A 142 27.60 -5.69 -11.74
N GLY A 143 26.40 -6.12 -11.31
CA GLY A 143 26.15 -7.47 -10.81
C GLY A 143 25.74 -8.47 -11.90
N PRO A 144 25.78 -9.78 -11.58
CA PRO A 144 25.39 -10.84 -12.50
C PRO A 144 23.88 -10.78 -12.77
N VAL A 145 23.53 -10.57 -14.04
CA VAL A 145 22.15 -10.38 -14.51
C VAL A 145 21.19 -11.43 -13.96
N VAL A 146 21.53 -12.71 -14.16
CA VAL A 146 20.67 -13.84 -13.83
C VAL A 146 20.52 -13.99 -12.32
N GLY A 147 21.62 -13.82 -11.57
CA GLY A 147 21.61 -13.93 -10.11
C GLY A 147 20.70 -12.89 -9.46
N GLU A 148 20.76 -11.63 -9.90
CA GLU A 148 19.89 -10.57 -9.38
C GLU A 148 18.41 -10.88 -9.66
N TRP A 149 18.05 -11.32 -10.86
CA TRP A 149 16.66 -11.67 -11.19
C TRP A 149 16.15 -12.90 -10.43
N VAL A 150 17.00 -13.90 -10.20
CA VAL A 150 16.65 -15.07 -9.39
C VAL A 150 16.36 -14.66 -7.95
N VAL A 151 17.17 -13.78 -7.36
CA VAL A 151 16.91 -13.25 -6.01
C VAL A 151 15.61 -12.46 -5.97
N ILE A 152 15.36 -11.60 -6.95
CA ILE A 152 14.11 -10.82 -7.05
C ILE A 152 12.89 -11.74 -7.14
N GLY A 153 12.93 -12.74 -8.03
CA GLY A 153 11.85 -13.70 -8.19
C GLY A 153 11.64 -14.55 -6.93
N GLY A 154 12.73 -14.99 -6.30
CA GLY A 154 12.67 -15.74 -5.04
C GLY A 154 12.05 -14.93 -3.90
N LEU A 155 12.44 -13.66 -3.74
CA LEU A 155 11.85 -12.75 -2.75
C LEU A 155 10.35 -12.51 -3.03
N TYR A 156 9.95 -12.39 -4.30
CA TYR A 156 8.55 -12.22 -4.67
C TYR A 156 7.71 -13.44 -4.33
N VAL A 157 8.16 -14.64 -4.71
CA VAL A 157 7.48 -15.89 -4.35
C VAL A 157 7.41 -16.04 -2.83
N MET A 158 8.49 -15.75 -2.11
CA MET A 158 8.51 -15.81 -0.64
C MET A 158 7.52 -14.83 -0.01
N ALA A 159 7.44 -13.58 -0.50
CA ALA A 159 6.51 -12.58 0.00
C ALA A 159 5.05 -12.99 -0.26
N SER A 160 4.74 -13.51 -1.45
CA SER A 160 3.40 -14.03 -1.76
C SER A 160 3.03 -15.25 -0.92
N LEU A 161 3.97 -16.18 -0.69
CA LEU A 161 3.76 -17.32 0.19
C LEU A 161 3.55 -16.89 1.65
N PHE A 162 4.27 -15.87 2.11
CA PHE A 162 4.08 -15.28 3.44
C PHE A 162 2.67 -14.70 3.58
N SER A 163 2.19 -13.92 2.61
CA SER A 163 0.81 -13.44 2.61
C SER A 163 -0.22 -14.58 2.59
N PHE A 164 0.02 -15.61 1.78
CA PHE A 164 -0.85 -16.78 1.74
C PHE A 164 -0.87 -17.55 3.06
N TRP A 165 0.27 -17.61 3.75
CA TRP A 165 0.37 -18.22 5.06
C TRP A 165 -0.43 -17.44 6.11
N ASN A 166 -0.35 -16.11 6.12
CA ASN A 166 -1.16 -15.23 6.98
C ASN A 166 -2.65 -15.20 6.59
N TYR A 167 -3.00 -15.60 5.36
CA TYR A 167 -4.41 -15.83 4.99
C TYR A 167 -4.95 -17.13 5.58
N ARG A 168 -4.14 -18.19 5.62
CA ARG A 168 -4.54 -19.52 6.12
C ARG A 168 -4.43 -19.67 7.63
N HIS A 169 -3.46 -19.00 8.24
CA HIS A 169 -3.25 -18.96 9.68
C HIS A 169 -3.66 -17.58 10.18
N LEU A 170 -3.98 -17.45 11.46
CA LEU A 170 -4.24 -16.13 12.04
C LEU A 170 -3.08 -15.18 11.71
N PRO A 171 -3.37 -13.92 11.31
CA PRO A 171 -2.34 -12.97 10.94
C PRO A 171 -1.34 -12.79 12.08
N LEU A 172 -0.06 -12.69 11.75
CA LEU A 172 1.01 -12.63 12.75
C LEU A 172 0.90 -11.42 13.68
N ILE A 173 0.30 -10.33 13.18
CA ILE A 173 -0.06 -9.13 13.95
C ILE A 173 -1.52 -8.80 13.60
N ASP A 174 -2.37 -8.73 14.62
CA ASP A 174 -3.76 -8.30 14.47
C ASP A 174 -3.82 -6.78 14.61
N PHE A 175 -4.29 -6.09 13.56
CA PHE A 175 -4.47 -4.64 13.56
C PHE A 175 -5.93 -4.24 13.76
N ARG A 176 -6.83 -5.20 14.01
CA ARG A 176 -8.25 -4.92 14.19
C ARG A 176 -8.51 -4.14 15.48
N PRO A 177 -9.52 -3.26 15.50
CA PRO A 177 -9.88 -2.50 16.70
C PRO A 177 -10.42 -3.38 17.84
N TYR A 178 -10.85 -4.61 17.56
CA TYR A 178 -11.40 -5.56 18.54
C TYR A 178 -10.48 -6.77 18.70
N ASP A 179 -9.48 -6.63 19.56
CA ASP A 179 -8.57 -7.72 19.92
C ASP A 179 -9.26 -8.84 20.70
N VAL A 180 -8.67 -10.03 20.64
CA VAL A 180 -9.13 -11.20 21.40
C VAL A 180 -9.10 -10.88 22.91
N GLY A 181 -10.25 -11.01 23.56
CA GLY A 181 -10.42 -10.71 25.00
C GLY A 181 -11.01 -9.35 25.31
N THR A 182 -11.35 -8.53 24.30
CA THR A 182 -12.01 -7.23 24.51
C THR A 182 -13.53 -7.37 24.51
N VAL A 183 -14.21 -6.72 25.46
CA VAL A 183 -15.67 -6.67 25.50
C VAL A 183 -16.14 -5.60 24.51
N ILE A 184 -16.74 -6.02 23.41
CA ILE A 184 -17.13 -5.14 22.29
C ILE A 184 -18.01 -3.97 22.78
N SER A 185 -18.95 -4.23 23.70
CA SER A 185 -19.85 -3.20 24.23
C SER A 185 -19.11 -2.06 24.96
N GLU A 186 -17.99 -2.34 25.62
CA GLU A 186 -17.20 -1.30 26.28
C GLU A 186 -16.45 -0.43 25.26
N LYS A 187 -15.94 -1.03 24.17
CA LYS A 187 -15.25 -0.32 23.09
C LYS A 187 -16.18 0.46 22.15
N MET A 188 -17.49 0.18 22.17
CA MET A 188 -18.50 0.92 21.39
C MET A 188 -19.05 2.16 22.11
N ASN A 189 -18.64 2.42 23.35
CA ASN A 189 -19.05 3.63 24.07
C ASN A 189 -18.37 4.87 23.47
N VAL A 190 -19.17 5.76 22.89
CA VAL A 190 -18.69 7.05 22.37
C VAL A 190 -18.35 7.96 23.56
N PRO A 191 -17.09 8.42 23.71
CA PRO A 191 -16.72 9.31 24.80
C PRO A 191 -17.46 10.65 24.70
N GLU A 192 -17.83 11.21 25.84
CA GLU A 192 -18.57 12.47 25.93
C GLU A 192 -17.82 13.62 25.22
N GLY A 193 -18.50 14.32 24.30
CA GLY A 193 -17.96 15.47 23.57
C GLY A 193 -17.43 15.18 22.16
N MET A 194 -17.46 13.93 21.68
CA MET A 194 -17.23 13.65 20.25
C MET A 194 -18.49 13.87 19.41
N PRO A 195 -18.36 14.34 18.15
CA PRO A 195 -19.48 14.47 17.24
C PRO A 195 -20.10 13.08 17.02
N VAL A 196 -21.37 12.95 17.37
CA VAL A 196 -22.18 11.76 17.10
C VAL A 196 -22.56 11.72 15.61
N ASP A 197 -22.64 10.52 15.04
CA ASP A 197 -23.09 10.33 13.66
C ASP A 197 -24.51 10.91 13.48
N GLU A 198 -24.65 11.92 12.61
CA GLU A 198 -25.95 12.49 12.26
C GLU A 198 -26.60 11.68 11.14
N TYR A 199 -27.57 10.83 11.51
CA TYR A 199 -28.33 10.04 10.55
C TYR A 199 -29.52 10.85 9.99
N LYS A 200 -29.44 11.27 8.72
CA LYS A 200 -30.56 11.94 8.04
C LYS A 200 -31.42 10.91 7.30
N THR A 201 -32.55 10.54 7.89
CA THR A 201 -33.53 9.64 7.25
C THR A 201 -34.49 10.46 6.38
N SER A 202 -34.42 10.28 5.05
CA SER A 202 -35.37 10.90 4.11
C SER A 202 -36.39 9.87 3.66
N LEU A 203 -37.66 10.09 4.01
CA LEU A 203 -38.79 9.23 3.60
C LEU A 203 -39.53 9.89 2.44
N VAL A 204 -39.52 9.26 1.27
CA VAL A 204 -40.25 9.73 0.10
C VAL A 204 -41.53 8.91 -0.02
N TYR A 205 -42.67 9.55 0.22
CA TYR A 205 -43.99 8.95 0.05
C TYR A 205 -44.53 9.23 -1.37
N LYS A 206 -45.23 8.25 -1.94
CA LYS A 206 -45.96 8.39 -3.20
C LYS A 206 -47.39 7.87 -2.97
N ASN A 207 -48.37 8.73 -3.20
CA ASN A 207 -49.79 8.37 -3.21
C ASN A 207 -50.14 7.54 -4.44
#